data_AF-A0A2V6M6T3-F1
#
_entry.id   AF-A0A2V6M6T3-F1
#
_cell.length_a   1.000
_cell.length_b   1.000
_cell.length_c   1.000
_cell.angle_alpha   90.00
_cell.angle_beta   90.00
_cell.angle_gamma   90.00
#
_symmetry.space_group_name_H-M   'P 1'
#
loop_
_entity.id
_entity.type
_entity.pdbx_description
1 polymer ?
#
loop_
_entity_poly.entity_id
_entity_poly.type
_entity_poly.pdbx_seq_one_letter_code
_entity_poly.pdbx_strand_id
1 'polypeptide(L)'
;MAVQTQLRARIQSGMHCDATGGAERHRLSDFDSPFVLRPSSAVLSSVLAVLFVGASSAMQARIINAASPSLADVRGAIASAADGDTVIVPAGTASWTSALTIKKGITIQGQTTVDSDSGTADDKTVLVDNLARIPGGQGFFHCTTNAGQALRITGITFTGTGGPTEMAYNGAIRVSGTSDQARLDHLHFTNLHHNNYIAIYGNVRGVSDHVVENKIPSQQGQQKVFNGAGSEGYGDEVWSQPAGYGGPDFFFFEDWFVNNTAGPFTASGGWDANIGGKFVIRHCHLYDTEILCHGTEGGRTRGGRAQEIYNNDYHWSYLTTMDGIRSGTLVVHDNTYDGIEPQGYGLQTYRMIFGYDGTWKGATGANPWDYNVTEPDGTHIDGHPPYLFESGTVSSAVNNPNGTMTDTTKNWITNQWNGYALRRPSDGATWRIAGNTNNTLNILQWGDPCCIQKWNANNTYEIHKVLQALDQPGAGASDPISGDNPTPTWLHQVREGCYSWNNIYTPNGHRINWRPASPGLLEGRDYFSDTPLPGYTPYTYPHPLTKGLPSPEQMTRNATENSQHNLRKKRQPWGGKKLDRKKAKKAKENAANETADGQENPGN
;
A
#
# COMPACT_ATOMS: atom_id res chain seq x y z
N MET A 1 -3.18 8.74 40.63
CA MET A 1 -2.77 8.39 42.01
C MET A 1 -1.88 7.16 41.90
N ALA A 2 -0.56 7.27 41.71
CA ALA A 2 0.47 7.51 42.75
C ALA A 2 0.23 6.59 43.97
N VAL A 3 0.89 5.43 44.10
CA VAL A 3 2.30 5.18 44.48
C VAL A 3 2.68 5.86 45.79
N GLN A 4 3.41 5.11 46.64
CA GLN A 4 4.32 5.50 47.74
C GLN A 4 3.89 5.00 49.12
N THR A 5 4.73 4.58 50.07
CA THR A 5 6.20 4.38 50.21
C THR A 5 6.42 3.86 51.64
N GLN A 6 7.48 3.09 51.90
CA GLN A 6 8.46 3.26 53.03
C GLN A 6 9.32 1.98 53.13
N LEU A 7 10.63 1.94 52.85
CA LEU A 7 11.81 2.80 53.12
C LEU A 7 12.37 2.64 54.55
N ARG A 8 13.60 2.11 54.65
CA ARG A 8 14.77 2.50 55.46
C ARG A 8 15.64 1.25 55.75
N ALA A 9 16.82 1.07 55.14
CA ALA A 9 18.08 1.81 55.27
C ALA A 9 18.86 1.51 56.57
N ARG A 10 20.08 0.96 56.42
CA ARG A 10 21.27 1.37 57.18
C ARG A 10 22.54 1.12 56.37
N ILE A 11 23.32 2.20 56.22
CA ILE A 11 24.69 2.28 55.71
C ILE A 11 25.60 2.54 56.90
N GLN A 12 26.82 2.00 56.89
CA GLN A 12 28.12 2.57 57.36
C GLN A 12 29.10 1.39 57.50
N SER A 13 30.41 1.46 57.26
CA SER A 13 31.37 2.44 56.73
C SER A 13 32.76 1.80 56.93
N GLY A 14 33.75 2.09 56.09
CA GLY A 14 35.16 1.81 56.44
C GLY A 14 36.10 1.79 55.25
N MET A 15 37.07 2.70 55.25
CA MET A 15 37.97 3.09 54.16
C MET A 15 39.44 2.78 54.50
N HIS A 16 40.24 2.49 53.46
CA HIS A 16 41.73 2.63 53.31
C HIS A 16 42.64 1.72 54.17
N CYS A 17 43.83 1.27 53.72
CA CYS A 17 44.90 1.93 52.93
C CYS A 17 45.85 0.91 52.24
N ASP A 18 46.38 1.26 51.04
CA ASP A 18 47.79 1.30 50.55
C ASP A 18 48.80 0.15 50.84
N ALA A 19 49.81 -0.21 50.02
CA ALA A 19 50.34 0.24 48.72
C ALA A 19 51.48 -0.70 48.23
N THR A 20 52.01 -0.41 47.02
CA THR A 20 53.35 -0.74 46.44
C THR A 20 53.54 -2.16 45.87
N GLY A 21 54.26 -2.41 44.79
CA GLY A 21 55.09 -1.61 43.87
C GLY A 21 55.78 -2.59 42.91
N GLY A 22 55.92 -2.23 41.64
CA GLY A 22 56.53 -3.11 40.62
C GLY A 22 58.06 -3.07 40.59
N ALA A 23 58.66 -4.04 39.89
CA ALA A 23 59.70 -3.81 38.87
C ALA A 23 60.22 -5.15 38.31
N GLU A 24 60.40 -5.15 37.00
CA GLU A 24 61.11 -6.12 36.18
C GLU A 24 62.55 -6.37 36.67
N ARG A 25 63.15 -7.52 36.30
CA ARG A 25 64.32 -7.57 35.40
C ARG A 25 64.93 -8.98 35.23
N HIS A 26 65.35 -9.20 33.98
CA HIS A 26 66.53 -9.92 33.51
C HIS A 26 66.44 -11.40 33.09
N ARG A 27 66.74 -11.54 31.79
CA ARG A 27 67.07 -12.73 30.99
C ARG A 27 68.51 -13.22 31.25
N LEU A 28 68.78 -14.38 30.61
CA LEU A 28 70.07 -14.98 30.19
C LEU A 28 70.62 -15.96 31.23
N SER A 29 71.07 -17.17 30.91
CA SER A 29 71.45 -17.80 29.62
C SER A 29 71.72 -19.30 29.90
N ASP A 30 71.27 -20.20 29.02
CA ASP A 30 72.11 -21.11 28.19
C ASP A 30 72.58 -22.37 28.95
N PHE A 31 72.08 -23.57 28.66
CA PHE A 31 72.31 -24.49 27.51
C PHE A 31 72.85 -25.80 28.11
N ASP A 32 72.15 -26.91 27.91
CA ASP A 32 72.76 -28.14 27.39
C ASP A 32 71.67 -29.16 26.99
N SER A 33 71.67 -29.49 25.70
CA SER A 33 70.99 -30.62 25.06
C SER A 33 71.84 -31.90 25.24
N PRO A 34 71.46 -33.13 24.81
CA PRO A 34 70.32 -33.52 23.97
C PRO A 34 69.59 -34.83 24.38
N PHE A 35 68.52 -35.16 23.63
CA PHE A 35 67.87 -36.48 23.46
C PHE A 35 67.24 -37.20 24.68
N VAL A 36 65.91 -37.09 24.82
CA VAL A 36 64.98 -38.24 24.87
C VAL A 36 63.64 -37.82 24.25
N LEU A 37 63.27 -38.43 23.12
CA LEU A 37 61.93 -38.37 22.51
C LEU A 37 60.96 -39.25 23.30
N ARG A 38 59.84 -38.66 23.77
CA ARG A 38 58.64 -39.39 24.20
C ARG A 38 57.42 -38.84 23.44
N PRO A 39 56.52 -39.70 22.93
CA PRO A 39 55.46 -39.27 22.02
C PRO A 39 54.16 -38.87 22.74
N SER A 40 53.28 -38.25 21.95
CA SER A 40 51.81 -38.16 22.10
C SER A 40 51.20 -37.07 23.01
N SER A 41 50.77 -35.98 22.37
CA SER A 41 49.49 -35.28 22.66
C SER A 41 49.13 -34.29 21.54
N ALA A 42 49.25 -34.71 20.27
CA ALA A 42 48.87 -33.90 19.10
C ALA A 42 47.93 -34.66 18.14
N VAL A 43 46.90 -35.34 18.67
CA VAL A 43 45.83 -35.95 17.86
C VAL A 43 44.41 -35.70 18.43
N LEU A 44 44.26 -35.03 19.59
CA LEU A 44 42.94 -34.80 20.20
C LEU A 44 42.28 -33.44 19.91
N SER A 45 42.72 -32.71 18.89
CA SER A 45 42.03 -31.48 18.41
C SER A 45 41.62 -31.52 16.94
N SER A 46 41.81 -32.66 16.26
CA SER A 46 41.45 -32.84 14.85
C SER A 46 40.14 -33.62 14.65
N VAL A 47 39.54 -34.15 15.73
CA VAL A 47 38.26 -34.90 15.66
C VAL A 47 37.06 -34.05 16.08
N LEU A 48 37.25 -32.95 16.83
CA LEU A 48 36.14 -32.06 17.20
C LEU A 48 35.83 -30.97 16.16
N ALA A 49 36.78 -30.66 15.26
CA ALA A 49 36.57 -29.73 14.15
C ALA A 49 36.03 -30.42 12.87
N VAL A 50 36.10 -31.75 12.80
CA VAL A 50 35.52 -32.54 11.69
C VAL A 50 34.10 -33.04 12.02
N LEU A 51 33.68 -32.98 13.29
CA LEU A 51 32.32 -33.30 13.73
C LEU A 51 31.34 -32.09 13.74
N PHE A 52 31.81 -30.86 13.51
CA PHE A 52 30.95 -29.67 13.37
C PHE A 52 30.79 -29.17 11.92
N VAL A 53 31.46 -29.80 10.95
CA VAL A 53 31.27 -29.53 9.51
C VAL A 53 30.44 -30.64 8.82
N GLY A 54 30.02 -31.65 9.59
CA GLY A 54 29.29 -32.84 9.11
C GLY A 54 27.78 -32.85 9.35
N ALA A 55 27.11 -31.69 9.44
CA ALA A 55 25.65 -31.61 9.47
C ALA A 55 25.11 -30.23 9.03
N SER A 56 25.73 -29.62 8.02
CA SER A 56 24.95 -28.78 7.10
C SER A 56 24.39 -29.71 6.04
N SER A 57 23.51 -30.63 6.44
CA SER A 57 22.60 -31.20 5.46
C SER A 57 21.83 -30.00 4.93
N ALA A 58 22.22 -29.52 3.74
CA ALA A 58 21.32 -28.76 2.90
C ALA A 58 20.03 -29.57 2.90
N MET A 59 19.03 -29.10 3.66
CA MET A 59 17.76 -29.79 3.78
C MET A 59 17.17 -29.73 2.38
N GLN A 60 17.35 -30.80 1.60
CA GLN A 60 16.72 -30.91 0.31
C GLN A 60 15.22 -30.80 0.55
N ALA A 61 14.61 -29.80 -0.07
CA ALA A 61 13.17 -29.63 -0.10
C ALA A 61 12.52 -30.97 -0.45
N ARG A 62 11.77 -31.56 0.49
CA ARG A 62 11.13 -32.85 0.27
C ARG A 62 9.84 -32.64 -0.51
N ILE A 63 9.54 -33.59 -1.38
CA ILE A 63 8.24 -33.71 -2.03
C ILE A 63 7.37 -34.65 -1.18
N ILE A 64 6.20 -34.17 -0.77
CA ILE A 64 5.24 -34.90 0.07
C ILE A 64 3.93 -34.98 -0.71
N ASN A 65 3.50 -36.19 -1.04
CA ASN A 65 2.23 -36.37 -1.74
C ASN A 65 1.09 -36.50 -0.73
N ALA A 66 0.09 -35.63 -0.81
CA ALA A 66 -1.19 -35.88 -0.15
C ALA A 66 -1.87 -37.09 -0.79
N ALA A 67 -2.58 -37.89 0.00
CA ALA A 67 -3.26 -39.09 -0.51
C ALA A 67 -4.44 -38.74 -1.44
N SER A 68 -5.08 -37.59 -1.23
CA SER A 68 -6.18 -37.08 -2.04
C SER A 68 -6.26 -35.54 -1.88
N PRO A 69 -7.11 -34.83 -2.66
CA PRO A 69 -7.36 -33.40 -2.45
C PRO A 69 -8.23 -33.10 -1.22
N SER A 70 -8.65 -34.11 -0.45
CA SER A 70 -9.44 -33.90 0.77
C SER A 70 -8.69 -33.02 1.76
N LEU A 71 -9.42 -32.16 2.48
CA LEU A 71 -8.85 -31.29 3.50
C LEU A 71 -8.03 -32.07 4.55
N ALA A 72 -8.47 -33.27 4.91
CA ALA A 72 -7.79 -34.11 5.90
C ALA A 72 -6.42 -34.59 5.39
N ASP A 73 -6.34 -35.06 4.14
CA ASP A 73 -5.09 -35.59 3.57
C ASP A 73 -4.09 -34.48 3.29
N VAL A 74 -4.54 -33.34 2.75
CA VAL A 74 -3.69 -32.16 2.52
C VAL A 74 -3.17 -31.62 3.85
N ARG A 75 -4.02 -31.55 4.89
CA ARG A 75 -3.60 -31.15 6.24
C ARG A 75 -2.57 -32.13 6.82
N GLY A 76 -2.77 -33.43 6.65
CA GLY A 76 -1.83 -34.46 7.09
C GLY A 76 -0.46 -34.31 6.42
N ALA A 77 -0.43 -34.09 5.11
CA ALA A 77 0.80 -33.86 4.36
C ALA A 77 1.53 -32.59 4.84
N ILE A 78 0.83 -31.47 4.99
CA ILE A 78 1.40 -30.21 5.49
C ILE A 78 1.90 -30.34 6.93
N ALA A 79 1.23 -31.12 7.78
CA ALA A 79 1.68 -31.36 9.15
C ALA A 79 3.08 -32.00 9.15
N SER A 80 3.35 -32.90 8.21
CA SER A 80 4.66 -33.54 8.04
C SER A 80 5.72 -32.68 7.36
N ALA A 81 5.33 -31.64 6.63
CA ALA A 81 6.23 -30.75 5.88
C ALA A 81 7.08 -29.83 6.77
N ALA A 82 8.27 -29.47 6.33
CA ALA A 82 9.12 -28.41 6.90
C ALA A 82 9.21 -27.21 5.95
N ASP A 83 9.75 -26.08 6.41
CA ASP A 83 10.03 -24.94 5.52
C ASP A 83 10.94 -25.37 4.36
N GLY A 84 10.57 -24.98 3.15
CA GLY A 84 11.18 -25.38 1.88
C GLY A 84 10.52 -26.58 1.21
N ASP A 85 9.74 -27.41 1.93
CA ASP A 85 9.11 -28.60 1.34
C ASP A 85 8.01 -28.24 0.31
N THR A 86 7.73 -29.19 -0.57
CA THR A 86 6.62 -29.14 -1.52
C THR A 86 5.58 -30.20 -1.16
N VAL A 87 4.34 -29.78 -0.98
CA VAL A 87 3.18 -30.66 -0.83
C VAL A 87 2.44 -30.75 -2.17
N ILE A 88 2.46 -31.93 -2.77
CA ILE A 88 1.71 -32.22 -3.99
C ILE A 88 0.29 -32.64 -3.61
N VAL A 89 -0.69 -31.92 -4.13
CA VAL A 89 -2.10 -32.27 -4.06
C VAL A 89 -2.46 -32.98 -5.36
N PRO A 90 -2.88 -34.26 -5.33
CA PRO A 90 -3.16 -35.01 -6.55
C PRO A 90 -4.41 -34.47 -7.28
N ALA A 91 -4.60 -34.91 -8.51
CA ALA A 91 -5.83 -34.64 -9.26
C ALA A 91 -7.06 -35.25 -8.56
N GLY A 92 -8.19 -34.57 -8.65
CA GLY A 92 -9.46 -34.93 -8.06
C GLY A 92 -10.22 -33.70 -7.56
N THR A 93 -11.45 -33.94 -7.10
CA THR A 93 -12.33 -32.90 -6.55
C THR A 93 -12.57 -33.16 -5.08
N ALA A 94 -12.46 -32.12 -4.25
CA ALA A 94 -12.80 -32.18 -2.83
C ALA A 94 -13.59 -30.96 -2.38
N SER A 95 -14.66 -31.18 -1.62
CA SER A 95 -15.41 -30.12 -0.94
C SER A 95 -14.79 -29.85 0.43
N TRP A 96 -14.37 -28.61 0.68
CA TRP A 96 -13.76 -28.21 1.94
C TRP A 96 -14.76 -27.49 2.83
N THR A 97 -14.87 -27.92 4.09
CA THR A 97 -15.80 -27.36 5.07
C THR A 97 -15.15 -26.46 6.11
N SER A 98 -13.83 -26.32 6.07
CA SER A 98 -13.07 -25.46 6.97
C SER A 98 -11.77 -24.99 6.32
N ALA A 99 -11.25 -23.87 6.80
CA ALA A 99 -9.97 -23.33 6.37
C ALA A 99 -8.80 -24.28 6.70
N LEU A 100 -7.74 -24.19 5.88
CA LEU A 100 -6.44 -24.80 6.13
C LEU A 100 -5.44 -23.71 6.55
N THR A 101 -5.00 -23.77 7.80
CA THR A 101 -4.01 -22.83 8.34
C THR A 101 -2.59 -23.29 8.03
N ILE A 102 -1.78 -22.41 7.46
CA ILE A 102 -0.38 -22.67 7.07
C ILE A 102 0.51 -21.60 7.69
N LYS A 103 1.50 -22.01 8.48
CA LYS A 103 2.47 -21.11 9.15
C LYS A 103 3.93 -21.43 8.77
N LYS A 104 4.09 -22.03 7.60
CA LYS A 104 5.36 -22.55 7.07
C LYS A 104 5.60 -21.95 5.70
N GLY A 105 6.86 -21.76 5.34
CA GLY A 105 7.28 -21.43 3.98
C GLY A 105 7.33 -22.70 3.15
N ILE A 106 6.23 -23.11 2.52
CA ILE A 106 6.15 -24.32 1.70
C ILE A 106 5.52 -24.02 0.33
N THR A 107 5.72 -24.93 -0.62
CA THR A 107 4.93 -24.97 -1.86
C THR A 107 3.76 -25.92 -1.70
N ILE A 108 2.54 -25.47 -2.01
CA ILE A 108 1.35 -26.31 -2.19
C ILE A 108 1.04 -26.33 -3.68
N GLN A 109 1.15 -27.50 -4.30
CA GLN A 109 1.05 -27.64 -5.75
C GLN A 109 -0.02 -28.67 -6.13
N GLY A 110 -1.11 -28.20 -6.72
CA GLY A 110 -2.08 -29.05 -7.40
C GLY A 110 -1.65 -29.37 -8.83
N GLN A 111 -2.56 -29.98 -9.59
CA GLN A 111 -2.35 -30.43 -10.96
C GLN A 111 -3.13 -29.61 -12.00
N THR A 112 -3.90 -28.60 -11.59
CA THR A 112 -4.60 -27.72 -12.53
C THR A 112 -3.57 -26.94 -13.34
N THR A 113 -3.83 -26.78 -14.63
CA THR A 113 -3.06 -25.89 -15.51
C THR A 113 -3.97 -24.81 -16.05
N VAL A 114 -3.41 -23.65 -16.31
CA VAL A 114 -4.13 -22.51 -16.87
C VAL A 114 -3.35 -21.94 -18.04
N ASP A 115 -4.08 -21.32 -18.95
CA ASP A 115 -3.57 -20.46 -20.00
C ASP A 115 -4.23 -19.10 -19.80
N SER A 116 -3.48 -18.18 -19.21
CA SER A 116 -3.92 -16.82 -18.94
C SER A 116 -3.94 -15.93 -20.18
N ASP A 117 -3.35 -16.34 -21.30
CA ASP A 117 -3.47 -15.58 -22.55
C ASP A 117 -4.85 -15.84 -23.19
N SER A 118 -5.34 -17.08 -23.13
CA SER A 118 -6.65 -17.47 -23.66
C SER A 118 -7.78 -17.49 -22.63
N GLY A 119 -7.46 -17.35 -21.34
CA GLY A 119 -8.43 -17.43 -20.25
C GLY A 119 -8.98 -18.85 -20.01
N THR A 120 -8.23 -19.87 -20.39
CA THR A 120 -8.67 -21.29 -20.28
C THR A 120 -7.95 -22.02 -19.15
N ALA A 121 -8.57 -23.09 -18.66
CA ALA A 121 -8.00 -23.93 -17.61
C ALA A 121 -8.32 -25.42 -17.85
N ASP A 122 -7.36 -26.29 -17.53
CA ASP A 122 -7.57 -27.72 -17.36
C ASP A 122 -7.65 -28.03 -15.86
N ASP A 123 -8.89 -28.08 -15.36
CA ASP A 123 -9.21 -28.27 -13.95
C ASP A 123 -8.93 -29.71 -13.50
N LYS A 124 -7.77 -29.94 -12.87
CA LYS A 124 -7.38 -31.26 -12.35
C LYS A 124 -7.48 -31.37 -10.84
N THR A 125 -7.03 -30.36 -10.10
CA THR A 125 -7.14 -30.33 -8.63
C THR A 125 -8.16 -29.26 -8.26
N VAL A 126 -9.39 -29.71 -7.95
CA VAL A 126 -10.55 -28.82 -7.76
C VAL A 126 -10.97 -28.79 -6.30
N LEU A 127 -10.92 -27.61 -5.69
CA LEU A 127 -11.41 -27.35 -4.36
C LEU A 127 -12.78 -26.66 -4.45
N VAL A 128 -13.82 -27.37 -4.01
CA VAL A 128 -15.19 -26.85 -3.95
C VAL A 128 -15.41 -26.18 -2.59
N ASP A 129 -15.90 -24.94 -2.60
CA ASP A 129 -16.22 -24.18 -1.40
C ASP A 129 -17.45 -24.79 -0.72
N ASN A 130 -17.27 -25.32 0.48
CA ASN A 130 -18.36 -25.66 1.40
C ASN A 130 -18.08 -25.09 2.80
N LEU A 131 -17.32 -23.98 2.85
CA LEU A 131 -16.84 -23.36 4.09
C LEU A 131 -18.00 -22.72 4.85
N ALA A 132 -17.97 -22.83 6.18
CA ALA A 132 -18.96 -22.18 7.02
C ALA A 132 -18.92 -20.65 6.84
N ARG A 133 -20.11 -20.05 6.65
CA ARG A 133 -20.27 -18.60 6.61
C ARG A 133 -20.31 -18.05 8.04
N ILE A 134 -19.21 -17.44 8.48
CA ILE A 134 -19.08 -16.86 9.83
C ILE A 134 -18.69 -15.37 9.77
N PRO A 135 -19.04 -14.58 10.80
CA PRO A 135 -18.55 -13.21 10.94
C PRO A 135 -17.01 -13.15 10.89
N GLY A 136 -16.45 -12.22 10.11
CA GLY A 136 -15.00 -12.15 9.83
C GLY A 136 -14.51 -13.07 8.70
N GLY A 137 -15.38 -13.94 8.18
CA GLY A 137 -15.22 -14.75 6.97
C GLY A 137 -14.23 -15.93 7.08
N GLN A 138 -14.36 -16.89 6.17
CA GLN A 138 -13.42 -18.00 5.96
C GLN A 138 -12.84 -17.98 4.53
N GLY A 139 -11.75 -18.73 4.37
CA GLY A 139 -11.02 -18.95 3.12
C GLY A 139 -10.52 -20.39 3.08
N PHE A 140 -10.17 -20.90 1.91
CA PHE A 140 -9.52 -22.22 1.79
C PHE A 140 -8.17 -22.22 2.50
N PHE A 141 -7.36 -21.18 2.27
CA PHE A 141 -6.00 -21.09 2.76
C PHE A 141 -5.82 -19.87 3.67
N HIS A 142 -5.41 -20.10 4.91
CA HIS A 142 -5.06 -19.07 5.89
C HIS A 142 -3.56 -19.15 6.18
N CYS A 143 -2.79 -18.41 5.39
CA CYS A 143 -1.34 -18.45 5.39
C CYS A 143 -0.73 -17.32 6.24
N THR A 144 0.29 -17.67 7.01
CA THR A 144 1.23 -16.73 7.62
C THR A 144 2.63 -17.11 7.17
N THR A 145 3.30 -16.20 6.45
CA THR A 145 4.66 -16.36 5.95
C THR A 145 5.51 -15.17 6.40
N ASN A 146 6.59 -15.44 7.12
CA ASN A 146 7.44 -14.42 7.71
C ASN A 146 8.74 -14.24 6.93
N ALA A 147 9.47 -13.17 7.22
CA ALA A 147 10.80 -12.93 6.64
C ALA A 147 11.68 -14.20 6.71
N GLY A 148 12.29 -14.56 5.58
CA GLY A 148 13.09 -15.78 5.43
C GLY A 148 12.31 -17.04 5.03
N GLN A 149 10.97 -17.00 4.99
CA GLN A 149 10.12 -18.09 4.52
C GLN A 149 9.56 -17.79 3.13
N ALA A 150 9.54 -18.79 2.25
CA ALA A 150 8.92 -18.69 0.93
C ALA A 150 7.63 -19.49 0.85
N LEU A 151 6.53 -18.85 0.45
CA LEU A 151 5.23 -19.49 0.29
C LEU A 151 4.90 -19.55 -1.21
N ARG A 152 4.49 -20.71 -1.71
CA ARG A 152 3.90 -20.83 -3.04
C ARG A 152 2.59 -21.63 -2.99
N ILE A 153 1.54 -21.13 -3.62
CA ILE A 153 0.30 -21.90 -3.87
C ILE A 153 0.09 -21.91 -5.38
N THR A 154 0.01 -23.09 -5.97
CA THR A 154 -0.02 -23.22 -7.42
C THR A 154 -0.84 -24.41 -7.92
N GLY A 155 -1.37 -24.30 -9.14
CA GLY A 155 -2.01 -25.40 -9.86
C GLY A 155 -3.31 -25.88 -9.22
N ILE A 156 -4.12 -24.98 -8.69
CA ILE A 156 -5.38 -25.32 -8.01
C ILE A 156 -6.54 -24.53 -8.61
N THR A 157 -7.65 -25.23 -8.83
CA THR A 157 -8.95 -24.63 -9.16
C THR A 157 -9.76 -24.43 -7.87
N PHE A 158 -10.31 -23.23 -7.69
CA PHE A 158 -11.27 -22.91 -6.64
C PHE A 158 -12.64 -22.62 -7.26
N THR A 159 -13.67 -23.29 -6.78
CA THR A 159 -15.03 -23.07 -7.29
C THR A 159 -16.10 -23.10 -6.22
N GLY A 160 -17.12 -22.25 -6.38
CA GLY A 160 -18.37 -22.32 -5.61
C GLY A 160 -19.41 -23.23 -6.26
N THR A 161 -19.12 -23.86 -7.41
CA THR A 161 -20.04 -24.79 -8.06
C THR A 161 -20.28 -26.01 -7.18
N GLY A 162 -21.54 -26.21 -6.75
CA GLY A 162 -21.90 -27.26 -5.79
C GLY A 162 -21.72 -26.85 -4.32
N GLY A 163 -21.35 -25.59 -4.07
CA GLY A 163 -21.20 -24.97 -2.76
C GLY A 163 -22.30 -23.96 -2.42
N PRO A 164 -22.21 -23.30 -1.25
CA PRO A 164 -23.13 -22.23 -0.86
C PRO A 164 -22.96 -20.99 -1.75
N THR A 165 -24.08 -20.33 -2.07
CA THR A 165 -24.10 -19.11 -2.87
C THR A 165 -24.06 -17.84 -2.01
N GLU A 166 -24.18 -17.95 -0.68
CA GLU A 166 -23.98 -16.81 0.19
C GLU A 166 -22.52 -16.36 0.19
N MET A 167 -22.33 -15.06 0.23
CA MET A 167 -21.03 -14.40 0.17
C MET A 167 -20.15 -14.73 1.38
N ALA A 168 -18.91 -15.15 1.15
CA ALA A 168 -17.89 -15.32 2.17
C ALA A 168 -17.03 -14.04 2.31
N TYR A 169 -16.89 -13.51 3.53
CA TYR A 169 -16.25 -12.21 3.80
C TYR A 169 -14.74 -12.29 4.12
N ASN A 170 -13.97 -13.11 3.39
CA ASN A 170 -12.51 -13.19 3.50
C ASN A 170 -11.88 -13.57 2.14
N GLY A 171 -10.55 -13.58 2.04
CA GLY A 171 -9.83 -14.13 0.90
C GLY A 171 -10.03 -15.65 0.80
N ALA A 172 -10.36 -16.17 -0.38
CA ALA A 172 -10.27 -17.61 -0.66
C ALA A 172 -8.85 -18.12 -0.37
N ILE A 173 -7.85 -17.32 -0.74
CA ILE A 173 -6.47 -17.40 -0.26
C ILE A 173 -6.17 -16.12 0.52
N ARG A 174 -5.86 -16.29 1.81
CA ARG A 174 -5.38 -15.20 2.67
C ARG A 174 -3.91 -15.41 2.99
N VAL A 175 -3.08 -14.41 2.70
CA VAL A 175 -1.65 -14.43 3.06
C VAL A 175 -1.35 -13.25 3.99
N SER A 176 -0.68 -13.53 5.09
CA SER A 176 -0.26 -12.55 6.10
C SER A 176 1.20 -12.77 6.50
N GLY A 177 1.79 -11.80 7.19
CA GLY A 177 3.16 -11.90 7.74
C GLY A 177 4.08 -10.83 7.16
N THR A 178 5.36 -11.16 7.03
CA THR A 178 6.43 -10.19 6.69
C THR A 178 7.35 -10.67 5.57
N SER A 179 7.02 -11.80 4.93
CA SER A 179 7.83 -12.34 3.83
C SER A 179 7.79 -11.44 2.59
N ASP A 180 8.89 -11.41 1.86
CA ASP A 180 9.00 -10.87 0.49
C ASP A 180 9.05 -11.99 -0.58
N GLN A 181 8.73 -13.22 -0.20
CA GLN A 181 8.81 -14.43 -1.02
C GLN A 181 7.46 -15.16 -1.13
N ALA A 182 6.35 -14.42 -1.30
CA ALA A 182 5.05 -15.02 -1.59
C ALA A 182 4.83 -15.15 -3.11
N ARG A 183 4.42 -16.33 -3.58
CA ARG A 183 4.01 -16.58 -4.97
C ARG A 183 2.65 -17.28 -5.03
N LEU A 184 1.71 -16.75 -5.79
CA LEU A 184 0.38 -17.35 -5.98
C LEU A 184 0.13 -17.49 -7.48
N ASP A 185 0.27 -18.69 -8.05
CA ASP A 185 0.40 -18.81 -9.50
C ASP A 185 -0.25 -20.04 -10.14
N HIS A 186 -0.62 -19.97 -11.41
CA HIS A 186 -1.35 -21.05 -12.10
C HIS A 186 -2.64 -21.44 -11.36
N LEU A 187 -3.43 -20.43 -10.98
CA LEU A 187 -4.67 -20.60 -10.23
C LEU A 187 -5.87 -20.33 -11.12
N HIS A 188 -6.95 -21.06 -10.90
CA HIS A 188 -8.22 -20.82 -11.57
C HIS A 188 -9.32 -20.55 -10.53
N PHE A 189 -9.92 -19.36 -10.57
CA PHE A 189 -11.09 -19.01 -9.77
C PHE A 189 -12.32 -18.97 -10.69
N THR A 190 -13.31 -19.81 -10.43
CA THR A 190 -14.53 -19.89 -11.26
C THR A 190 -15.78 -20.07 -10.42
N ASN A 191 -16.79 -19.22 -10.66
CA ASN A 191 -18.10 -19.31 -10.00
C ASN A 191 -17.96 -19.40 -8.47
N LEU A 192 -17.05 -18.61 -7.89
CA LEU A 192 -16.69 -18.67 -6.47
C LEU A 192 -17.33 -17.52 -5.69
N HIS A 193 -18.04 -17.85 -4.60
CA HIS A 193 -18.83 -16.87 -3.84
C HIS A 193 -18.07 -16.16 -2.69
N HIS A 194 -16.78 -15.92 -2.89
CA HIS A 194 -15.97 -15.16 -1.95
C HIS A 194 -15.94 -13.69 -2.33
N ASN A 195 -16.10 -12.80 -1.36
CA ASN A 195 -15.92 -11.36 -1.58
C ASN A 195 -14.52 -11.07 -2.13
N ASN A 196 -13.51 -11.81 -1.66
CA ASN A 196 -12.14 -11.64 -2.09
C ASN A 196 -11.55 -13.00 -2.49
N TYR A 197 -10.85 -13.07 -3.62
CA TYR A 197 -10.17 -14.31 -4.01
C TYR A 197 -8.79 -14.38 -3.39
N ILE A 198 -7.97 -13.35 -3.57
CA ILE A 198 -6.69 -13.18 -2.89
C ILE A 198 -6.77 -12.01 -1.92
N ALA A 199 -6.32 -12.22 -0.69
CA ALA A 199 -6.20 -11.16 0.31
C ALA A 199 -4.81 -11.18 0.97
N ILE A 200 -4.03 -10.14 0.71
CA ILE A 200 -2.67 -9.94 1.23
C ILE A 200 -2.72 -8.97 2.42
N TYR A 201 -2.14 -9.37 3.54
CA TYR A 201 -2.13 -8.62 4.80
C TYR A 201 -0.72 -8.51 5.38
N GLY A 202 -0.56 -7.62 6.35
CA GLY A 202 0.70 -7.46 7.09
C GLY A 202 1.68 -6.63 6.27
N ASN A 203 2.86 -7.17 6.02
CA ASN A 203 3.93 -6.54 5.24
C ASN A 203 4.43 -7.49 4.13
N VAL A 204 3.52 -8.33 3.61
CA VAL A 204 3.84 -9.33 2.59
C VAL A 204 4.08 -8.67 1.23
N ARG A 205 5.20 -9.04 0.60
CA ARG A 205 5.56 -8.71 -0.79
C ARG A 205 5.74 -10.00 -1.59
N GLY A 206 5.61 -9.91 -2.90
CA GLY A 206 5.60 -11.10 -3.75
C GLY A 206 4.90 -10.87 -5.07
N VAL A 207 4.51 -11.96 -5.72
CA VAL A 207 3.79 -11.93 -7.00
C VAL A 207 2.64 -12.91 -7.01
N SER A 208 1.56 -12.58 -7.69
CA SER A 208 0.59 -13.54 -8.18
C SER A 208 0.60 -13.51 -9.70
N ASP A 209 0.94 -14.64 -10.32
CA ASP A 209 1.18 -14.73 -11.76
C ASP A 209 0.45 -15.87 -12.45
N HIS A 210 0.07 -15.72 -13.72
CA HIS A 210 -0.63 -16.76 -14.50
C HIS A 210 -1.93 -17.21 -13.80
N VAL A 211 -2.88 -16.30 -13.65
CA VAL A 211 -4.17 -16.59 -12.98
C VAL A 211 -5.32 -16.40 -13.96
N VAL A 212 -6.28 -17.33 -13.94
CA VAL A 212 -7.53 -17.21 -14.68
C VAL A 212 -8.68 -17.01 -13.70
N GLU A 213 -9.44 -15.96 -13.91
CA GLU A 213 -10.64 -15.63 -13.17
C GLU A 213 -11.82 -15.46 -14.14
N ASN A 214 -12.87 -16.26 -13.97
CA ASN A 214 -14.05 -16.19 -14.83
C ASN A 214 -15.34 -16.55 -14.09
N LYS A 215 -16.49 -16.30 -14.73
CA LYS A 215 -17.82 -16.59 -14.18
C LYS A 215 -18.01 -16.00 -12.78
N ILE A 216 -17.53 -14.78 -12.59
CA ILE A 216 -17.69 -14.07 -11.32
C ILE A 216 -19.18 -13.77 -11.14
N PRO A 217 -19.82 -14.22 -10.06
CA PRO A 217 -21.29 -14.29 -10.00
C PRO A 217 -21.98 -12.97 -9.59
N SER A 218 -21.30 -12.09 -8.85
CA SER A 218 -21.77 -10.75 -8.42
C SER A 218 -20.57 -9.92 -7.95
N GLN A 219 -20.77 -8.80 -7.25
CA GLN A 219 -19.72 -7.96 -6.64
C GLN A 219 -18.85 -8.75 -5.63
N GLN A 220 -17.94 -9.56 -6.17
CA GLN A 220 -17.16 -10.62 -5.53
C GLN A 220 -15.82 -10.77 -6.27
N GLY A 221 -14.91 -11.58 -5.74
CA GLY A 221 -13.61 -11.79 -6.39
C GLY A 221 -12.66 -10.60 -6.30
N GLN A 222 -12.85 -9.66 -5.38
CA GLN A 222 -11.91 -8.56 -5.22
C GLN A 222 -10.53 -9.05 -4.72
N GLN A 223 -9.45 -8.52 -5.27
CA GLN A 223 -8.09 -8.80 -4.83
C GLN A 223 -7.66 -7.75 -3.81
N LYS A 224 -7.59 -8.13 -2.53
CA LYS A 224 -7.29 -7.19 -1.43
C LYS A 224 -5.81 -7.12 -1.13
N VAL A 225 -5.28 -5.90 -1.02
CA VAL A 225 -3.87 -5.66 -0.74
C VAL A 225 -3.72 -4.69 0.44
N PHE A 226 -3.65 -5.23 1.65
CA PHE A 226 -3.51 -4.51 2.91
C PHE A 226 -2.12 -4.82 3.53
N ASN A 227 -1.09 -4.70 2.69
CA ASN A 227 0.30 -5.11 2.97
C ASN A 227 1.21 -3.97 3.48
N GLY A 228 0.63 -2.87 3.97
CA GLY A 228 1.36 -1.76 4.57
C GLY A 228 1.19 -1.66 6.09
N ALA A 229 0.63 -2.70 6.73
CA ALA A 229 0.06 -2.62 8.08
C ALA A 229 1.05 -2.11 9.14
N GLY A 230 2.33 -2.48 9.02
CA GLY A 230 3.35 -2.15 10.00
C GLY A 230 3.13 -2.89 11.33
N SER A 231 3.95 -2.59 12.34
CA SER A 231 3.86 -3.27 13.64
C SER A 231 2.55 -3.03 14.39
N GLU A 232 1.89 -1.89 14.14
CA GLU A 232 0.66 -1.49 14.84
C GLU A 232 -0.61 -1.82 14.05
N GLY A 233 -0.48 -2.24 12.80
CA GLY A 233 -1.62 -2.66 11.98
C GLY A 233 -2.40 -1.53 11.30
N TYR A 234 -1.93 -0.29 11.38
CA TYR A 234 -2.67 0.89 10.91
C TYR A 234 -2.25 1.44 9.56
N GLY A 235 -1.10 1.03 9.01
CA GLY A 235 -0.58 1.63 7.78
C GLY A 235 0.32 2.86 8.01
N ASP A 236 0.47 3.33 9.25
CA ASP A 236 1.20 4.58 9.53
C ASP A 236 2.68 4.52 9.13
N GLU A 237 3.32 3.36 9.31
CA GLU A 237 4.73 3.17 8.99
C GLU A 237 5.01 3.37 7.50
N VAL A 238 4.24 2.73 6.61
CA VAL A 238 4.48 2.84 5.16
C VAL A 238 4.18 4.25 4.64
N TRP A 239 3.24 4.95 5.28
CA TRP A 239 2.98 6.36 4.99
C TRP A 239 4.13 7.29 5.41
N SER A 240 5.04 6.85 6.28
CA SER A 240 6.27 7.62 6.59
C SER A 240 7.40 7.43 5.57
N GLN A 241 7.19 6.62 4.53
CA GLN A 241 8.19 6.25 3.53
C GLN A 241 7.81 6.75 2.11
N PRO A 242 8.80 6.92 1.22
CA PRO A 242 8.53 7.18 -0.21
C PRO A 242 7.68 6.08 -0.87
N ALA A 243 6.98 6.42 -1.95
CA ALA A 243 6.16 5.44 -2.70
C ALA A 243 6.96 4.22 -3.18
N GLY A 244 8.23 4.39 -3.56
CA GLY A 244 9.12 3.30 -3.96
C GLY A 244 8.86 2.72 -5.36
N TYR A 245 8.18 3.48 -6.22
CA TYR A 245 7.82 3.09 -7.60
C TYR A 245 8.96 2.47 -8.39
N GLY A 246 8.65 1.44 -9.19
CA GLY A 246 9.64 0.71 -9.99
C GLY A 246 10.54 -0.20 -9.15
N GLY A 247 10.26 -0.34 -7.86
CA GLY A 247 11.01 -1.17 -6.92
C GLY A 247 10.24 -2.42 -6.46
N PRO A 248 10.88 -3.27 -5.62
CA PRO A 248 10.29 -4.52 -5.14
C PRO A 248 9.27 -4.33 -3.99
N ASP A 249 9.01 -3.10 -3.55
CA ASP A 249 8.22 -2.81 -2.34
C ASP A 249 6.70 -2.85 -2.56
N PHE A 250 6.24 -3.76 -3.41
CA PHE A 250 4.86 -3.94 -3.83
C PHE A 250 4.51 -5.44 -3.83
N PHE A 251 3.21 -5.74 -3.85
CA PHE A 251 2.73 -7.04 -4.28
C PHE A 251 2.32 -6.97 -5.76
N PHE A 252 2.87 -7.85 -6.59
CA PHE A 252 2.70 -7.82 -8.04
C PHE A 252 1.56 -8.75 -8.48
N PHE A 253 0.78 -8.33 -9.46
CA PHE A 253 -0.21 -9.13 -10.18
C PHE A 253 0.17 -9.11 -11.66
N GLU A 254 0.51 -10.27 -12.21
CA GLU A 254 1.13 -10.42 -13.53
C GLU A 254 0.45 -11.51 -14.34
N ASP A 255 0.22 -11.31 -15.64
CA ASP A 255 -0.28 -12.38 -16.50
C ASP A 255 -1.64 -12.93 -15.99
N TRP A 256 -2.54 -12.03 -15.58
CA TRP A 256 -3.90 -12.38 -15.18
C TRP A 256 -4.87 -12.28 -16.36
N PHE A 257 -5.79 -13.22 -16.42
CA PHE A 257 -7.02 -13.11 -17.22
C PHE A 257 -8.21 -12.94 -16.29
N VAL A 258 -8.86 -11.79 -16.33
CA VAL A 258 -10.05 -11.52 -15.49
C VAL A 258 -11.24 -11.25 -16.40
N ASN A 259 -12.22 -12.15 -16.36
CA ASN A 259 -13.47 -12.00 -17.09
C ASN A 259 -14.64 -11.72 -16.15
N ASN A 260 -14.90 -10.43 -15.92
CA ASN A 260 -16.04 -9.97 -15.12
C ASN A 260 -17.35 -10.05 -15.91
N THR A 261 -18.09 -11.14 -15.70
CA THR A 261 -19.43 -11.35 -16.26
C THR A 261 -20.57 -10.92 -15.31
N ALA A 262 -20.26 -10.34 -14.14
CA ALA A 262 -21.25 -10.02 -13.11
C ALA A 262 -22.16 -8.83 -13.47
N GLY A 263 -21.80 -8.08 -14.53
CA GLY A 263 -22.52 -6.90 -15.00
C GLY A 263 -21.84 -5.58 -14.61
N PRO A 264 -22.35 -4.45 -15.16
CA PRO A 264 -21.72 -3.14 -15.05
C PRO A 264 -21.76 -2.59 -13.62
N PHE A 265 -20.84 -1.67 -13.31
CA PHE A 265 -20.73 -0.98 -12.01
C PHE A 265 -20.49 -1.92 -10.82
N THR A 266 -19.87 -3.07 -11.07
CA THR A 266 -19.44 -3.97 -10.02
C THR A 266 -17.93 -3.92 -9.93
N ALA A 267 -17.39 -3.78 -8.72
CA ALA A 267 -15.96 -3.92 -8.48
C ALA A 267 -15.50 -5.40 -8.53
N SER A 268 -16.18 -6.25 -9.29
CA SER A 268 -15.96 -7.71 -9.31
C SER A 268 -14.66 -8.05 -10.03
N GLY A 269 -13.89 -8.99 -9.49
CA GLY A 269 -12.56 -9.35 -10.01
C GLY A 269 -11.51 -8.24 -9.92
N GLY A 270 -11.88 -7.06 -9.41
CA GLY A 270 -11.04 -5.88 -9.30
C GLY A 270 -10.06 -5.92 -8.14
N TRP A 271 -9.24 -4.88 -7.99
CA TRP A 271 -8.29 -4.76 -6.88
C TRP A 271 -8.75 -3.73 -5.85
N ASP A 272 -8.46 -3.96 -4.57
CA ASP A 272 -8.77 -3.04 -3.48
C ASP A 272 -7.59 -2.89 -2.51
N ALA A 273 -7.21 -1.66 -2.19
CA ALA A 273 -6.18 -1.35 -1.21
C ALA A 273 -6.70 -0.53 -0.03
N ASN A 274 -6.15 -0.82 1.14
CA ASN A 274 -6.29 -0.07 2.39
C ASN A 274 -5.06 -0.39 3.26
N ILE A 275 -4.94 0.20 4.45
CA ILE A 275 -3.89 -0.09 5.44
C ILE A 275 -2.50 0.01 4.81
N GLY A 276 -2.26 1.10 4.08
CA GLY A 276 -0.99 1.35 3.41
C GLY A 276 -0.70 0.42 2.23
N GLY A 277 -1.72 -0.21 1.66
CA GLY A 277 -1.61 -1.16 0.55
C GLY A 277 -0.79 -0.64 -0.63
N LYS A 278 0.11 -1.49 -1.13
CA LYS A 278 0.96 -1.23 -2.30
C LYS A 278 0.95 -2.41 -3.26
N PHE A 279 0.48 -2.20 -4.49
CA PHE A 279 0.46 -3.24 -5.53
C PHE A 279 0.79 -2.74 -6.93
N VAL A 280 1.15 -3.69 -7.80
CA VAL A 280 1.35 -3.49 -9.24
C VAL A 280 0.41 -4.43 -10.01
N ILE A 281 -0.26 -3.93 -11.05
CA ILE A 281 -1.00 -4.74 -12.02
C ILE A 281 -0.36 -4.54 -13.38
N ARG A 282 0.13 -5.62 -13.99
CA ARG A 282 0.79 -5.52 -15.30
C ARG A 282 0.65 -6.77 -16.15
N HIS A 283 0.67 -6.59 -17.47
CA HIS A 283 0.59 -7.70 -18.42
C HIS A 283 -0.67 -8.56 -18.23
N CYS A 284 -1.81 -7.93 -17.89
CA CYS A 284 -3.08 -8.63 -17.67
C CYS A 284 -4.12 -8.31 -18.76
N HIS A 285 -5.01 -9.28 -19.00
CA HIS A 285 -6.22 -9.16 -19.80
C HIS A 285 -7.43 -8.89 -18.90
N LEU A 286 -7.99 -7.68 -18.97
CA LEU A 286 -8.95 -7.16 -18.00
C LEU A 286 -10.30 -6.83 -18.65
N TYR A 287 -11.29 -7.69 -18.49
CA TYR A 287 -12.63 -7.48 -19.01
C TYR A 287 -13.53 -6.94 -17.89
N ASP A 288 -14.09 -5.75 -18.10
CA ASP A 288 -15.03 -5.10 -17.19
C ASP A 288 -14.54 -5.04 -15.72
N THR A 289 -13.24 -4.81 -15.51
CA THR A 289 -12.59 -4.91 -14.20
C THR A 289 -12.17 -3.55 -13.68
N GLU A 290 -12.64 -3.20 -12.47
CA GLU A 290 -12.35 -1.91 -11.84
C GLU A 290 -11.20 -2.00 -10.81
N ILE A 291 -10.53 -0.88 -10.56
CA ILE A 291 -9.55 -0.74 -9.48
C ILE A 291 -10.13 0.17 -8.42
N LEU A 292 -10.05 -0.27 -7.17
CA LEU A 292 -10.42 0.45 -5.97
C LEU A 292 -9.20 0.68 -5.09
N CYS A 293 -9.21 1.82 -4.40
CA CYS A 293 -8.35 2.06 -3.26
C CYS A 293 -9.16 2.89 -2.27
N HIS A 294 -9.25 2.41 -1.03
CA HIS A 294 -9.83 3.12 0.08
C HIS A 294 -8.87 4.17 0.63
N GLY A 295 -9.42 5.29 1.07
CA GLY A 295 -8.73 6.27 1.88
C GLY A 295 -9.03 6.12 3.37
N THR A 296 -8.65 7.17 4.11
CA THR A 296 -8.91 7.33 5.54
C THR A 296 -10.40 7.41 5.91
N GLU A 297 -11.34 7.23 4.98
CA GLU A 297 -12.76 7.04 5.30
C GLU A 297 -13.07 5.70 6.00
N GLY A 298 -12.14 4.73 5.96
CA GLY A 298 -12.36 3.36 6.46
C GLY A 298 -12.23 3.16 7.98
N GLY A 299 -12.15 4.23 8.78
CA GLY A 299 -11.83 4.17 10.22
C GLY A 299 -10.37 4.48 10.50
N ARG A 300 -9.83 4.03 11.65
CA ARG A 300 -8.48 4.42 12.11
C ARG A 300 -7.34 4.08 11.14
N THR A 301 -7.47 3.07 10.28
CA THR A 301 -6.41 2.72 9.34
C THR A 301 -6.16 3.84 8.33
N ARG A 302 -4.91 3.99 7.89
CA ARG A 302 -4.56 4.84 6.75
C ARG A 302 -4.98 4.16 5.44
N GLY A 303 -5.24 4.94 4.41
CA GLY A 303 -5.65 4.44 3.10
C GLY A 303 -4.57 3.64 2.37
N GLY A 304 -4.88 3.17 1.15
CA GLY A 304 -3.86 2.61 0.26
C GLY A 304 -2.78 3.64 -0.08
N ARG A 305 -1.53 3.19 -0.22
CA ARG A 305 -0.36 4.10 -0.26
C ARG A 305 0.13 4.42 -1.67
N ALA A 306 0.27 3.41 -2.53
CA ALA A 306 0.82 3.56 -3.87
C ALA A 306 0.43 2.38 -4.79
N GLN A 307 0.08 2.67 -6.05
CA GLN A 307 -0.25 1.65 -7.05
C GLN A 307 0.43 1.92 -8.40
N GLU A 308 0.84 0.87 -9.11
CA GLU A 308 1.32 0.93 -10.49
C GLU A 308 0.45 0.05 -11.40
N ILE A 309 0.04 0.56 -12.56
CA ILE A 309 -0.87 -0.15 -13.49
C ILE A 309 -0.38 0.06 -14.91
N TYR A 310 0.23 -0.97 -15.52
CA TYR A 310 0.83 -0.78 -16.84
C TYR A 310 0.92 -2.02 -17.71
N ASN A 311 1.01 -1.82 -19.02
CA ASN A 311 1.08 -2.90 -20.01
C ASN A 311 -0.09 -3.89 -19.89
N ASN A 312 -1.30 -3.43 -19.54
CA ASN A 312 -2.50 -4.25 -19.54
C ASN A 312 -3.38 -3.92 -20.74
N ASP A 313 -4.23 -4.85 -21.16
CA ASP A 313 -5.33 -4.60 -22.07
C ASP A 313 -6.67 -4.65 -21.33
N TYR A 314 -7.46 -3.61 -21.55
CA TYR A 314 -8.78 -3.42 -20.97
C TYR A 314 -9.85 -3.56 -22.05
N HIS A 315 -10.87 -4.34 -21.73
CA HIS A 315 -12.02 -4.60 -22.59
C HIS A 315 -13.30 -4.18 -21.86
N TRP A 316 -13.87 -3.03 -22.24
CA TRP A 316 -15.05 -2.47 -21.57
C TRP A 316 -16.32 -2.71 -22.38
N SER A 317 -17.36 -3.21 -21.74
CA SER A 317 -18.69 -3.38 -22.34
C SER A 317 -19.67 -2.25 -22.00
N TYR A 318 -19.26 -1.31 -21.13
CA TYR A 318 -20.10 -0.21 -20.64
C TYR A 318 -19.29 1.09 -20.46
N LEU A 319 -19.98 2.23 -20.44
CA LEU A 319 -19.37 3.51 -20.13
C LEU A 319 -19.04 3.56 -18.62
N THR A 320 -17.76 3.72 -18.30
CA THR A 320 -17.29 3.79 -16.91
C THR A 320 -16.35 4.97 -16.67
N THR A 321 -16.39 5.52 -15.46
CA THR A 321 -15.20 6.13 -14.85
C THR A 321 -14.60 5.02 -14.01
N MET A 322 -13.43 4.52 -14.39
CA MET A 322 -12.73 3.51 -13.59
C MET A 322 -12.56 4.07 -12.18
N ASP A 323 -13.01 3.37 -11.14
CA ASP A 323 -13.16 3.97 -9.79
C ASP A 323 -11.85 4.64 -9.30
N GLY A 324 -10.72 3.97 -9.52
CA GLY A 324 -9.38 4.52 -9.38
C GLY A 324 -8.93 4.54 -7.91
N ILE A 325 -8.56 5.71 -7.40
CA ILE A 325 -8.04 5.83 -6.03
C ILE A 325 -8.75 6.91 -5.20
N ARG A 326 -8.98 6.59 -3.92
CA ARG A 326 -9.40 7.56 -2.89
C ARG A 326 -8.26 8.07 -2.03
N SER A 327 -7.08 7.46 -2.16
CA SER A 327 -5.92 7.79 -1.33
C SER A 327 -4.61 7.35 -1.95
N GLY A 328 -3.54 8.07 -1.58
CA GLY A 328 -2.18 7.76 -2.00
C GLY A 328 -1.91 8.23 -3.43
N THR A 329 -1.11 7.45 -4.13
CA THR A 329 -0.56 7.84 -5.45
C THR A 329 -0.74 6.71 -6.46
N LEU A 330 -1.01 7.07 -7.70
CA LEU A 330 -1.25 6.12 -8.79
C LEU A 330 -0.36 6.48 -9.99
N VAL A 331 0.38 5.50 -10.48
CA VAL A 331 1.13 5.56 -11.74
C VAL A 331 0.47 4.60 -12.73
N VAL A 332 -0.04 5.11 -13.84
CA VAL A 332 -0.73 4.29 -14.85
C VAL A 332 -0.17 4.57 -16.22
N HIS A 333 0.32 3.56 -16.94
CA HIS A 333 0.86 3.82 -18.27
C HIS A 333 0.89 2.64 -19.22
N ASP A 334 1.05 2.93 -20.50
CA ASP A 334 1.24 1.90 -21.55
C ASP A 334 0.14 0.81 -21.54
N ASN A 335 -1.08 1.16 -21.10
CA ASN A 335 -2.24 0.29 -21.19
C ASN A 335 -3.01 0.53 -22.48
N THR A 336 -3.67 -0.49 -23.00
CA THR A 336 -4.58 -0.40 -24.15
C THR A 336 -6.03 -0.61 -23.72
N TYR A 337 -6.95 0.10 -24.36
CA TYR A 337 -8.39 0.00 -24.10
C TYR A 337 -9.12 -0.25 -25.41
N ASP A 338 -10.13 -1.11 -25.39
CA ASP A 338 -11.11 -1.26 -26.47
C ASP A 338 -12.54 -1.41 -25.92
N GLY A 339 -13.48 -1.72 -26.81
CA GLY A 339 -14.90 -1.75 -26.46
C GLY A 339 -15.47 -0.35 -26.28
N ILE A 340 -16.22 -0.11 -25.21
CA ILE A 340 -16.75 1.22 -24.88
C ILE A 340 -15.67 2.05 -24.18
N GLU A 341 -15.39 3.21 -24.75
CA GLU A 341 -14.34 4.10 -24.25
C GLU A 341 -14.58 4.55 -22.79
N PRO A 342 -13.66 4.30 -21.85
CA PRO A 342 -13.79 4.77 -20.48
C PRO A 342 -13.50 6.27 -20.38
N GLN A 343 -14.07 6.92 -19.35
CA GLN A 343 -13.88 8.35 -19.10
C GLN A 343 -12.54 8.70 -18.45
N GLY A 344 -11.77 7.69 -18.02
CA GLY A 344 -10.50 7.84 -17.30
C GLY A 344 -10.51 7.21 -15.91
N TYR A 345 -9.38 7.35 -15.21
CA TYR A 345 -9.18 6.89 -13.83
C TYR A 345 -9.70 7.91 -12.82
N GLY A 346 -10.58 7.48 -11.94
CA GLY A 346 -11.15 8.26 -10.87
C GLY A 346 -10.08 8.67 -9.85
N LEU A 347 -10.10 9.96 -9.49
CA LEU A 347 -9.37 10.49 -8.34
C LEU A 347 -10.38 11.11 -7.38
N GLN A 348 -10.45 10.54 -6.19
CA GLN A 348 -11.55 10.76 -5.27
C GLN A 348 -11.00 11.13 -3.87
N THR A 349 -11.69 11.99 -3.13
CA THR A 349 -11.28 12.46 -1.80
C THR A 349 -12.52 12.56 -0.93
N TYR A 350 -12.96 11.40 -0.45
CA TYR A 350 -14.22 11.25 0.27
C TYR A 350 -14.29 12.08 1.55
N ARG A 351 -13.15 12.35 2.21
CA ARG A 351 -13.11 13.25 3.38
C ARG A 351 -13.53 14.68 3.09
N MET A 352 -13.41 15.19 1.85
CA MET A 352 -13.84 16.56 1.51
C MET A 352 -15.37 16.72 1.42
N ILE A 353 -16.10 15.61 1.43
CA ILE A 353 -17.54 15.56 1.20
C ILE A 353 -18.29 14.82 2.32
N PHE A 354 -17.59 14.08 3.18
CA PHE A 354 -18.16 13.44 4.37
C PHE A 354 -17.09 13.07 5.41
N GLY A 355 -17.43 13.18 6.70
CA GLY A 355 -16.59 12.66 7.80
C GLY A 355 -17.04 11.27 8.22
N TYR A 356 -16.38 10.22 7.71
CA TYR A 356 -16.82 8.84 7.88
C TYR A 356 -16.61 8.27 9.28
N ASP A 357 -15.61 8.75 10.00
CA ASP A 357 -15.20 8.19 11.28
C ASP A 357 -14.81 9.26 12.32
N GLY A 358 -14.68 8.83 13.57
CA GLY A 358 -14.34 9.71 14.69
C GLY A 358 -12.88 10.14 14.76
N THR A 359 -11.97 9.45 14.08
CA THR A 359 -10.52 9.70 14.08
C THR A 359 -10.17 10.79 13.07
N TRP A 360 -10.45 10.54 11.79
CA TRP A 360 -10.01 11.41 10.69
C TRP A 360 -11.00 12.50 10.38
N LYS A 361 -12.31 12.23 10.57
CA LYS A 361 -13.41 13.17 10.33
C LYS A 361 -13.38 13.77 8.91
N GLY A 362 -14.25 14.75 8.64
CA GLY A 362 -14.27 15.44 7.35
C GLY A 362 -13.15 16.47 7.22
N ALA A 363 -12.62 16.63 6.00
CA ALA A 363 -11.73 17.72 5.61
C ALA A 363 -12.54 19.01 5.45
N THR A 364 -12.81 19.64 6.59
CA THR A 364 -13.77 20.76 6.73
C THR A 364 -13.15 22.14 6.55
N GLY A 365 -11.84 22.23 6.36
CA GLY A 365 -11.10 23.48 6.44
C GLY A 365 -10.79 23.91 7.88
N ALA A 366 -11.30 23.19 8.89
CA ALA A 366 -11.02 23.40 10.31
C ALA A 366 -10.52 22.13 11.02
N ASN A 367 -10.19 21.09 10.24
CA ASN A 367 -9.74 19.80 10.77
C ASN A 367 -8.20 19.77 10.81
N PRO A 368 -7.57 19.61 11.99
CA PRO A 368 -6.11 19.66 12.11
C PRO A 368 -5.35 18.61 11.29
N TRP A 369 -6.00 17.51 10.88
CA TRP A 369 -5.38 16.51 10.01
C TRP A 369 -5.07 17.02 8.61
N ASP A 370 -5.73 18.10 8.18
CA ASP A 370 -5.69 18.59 6.82
C ASP A 370 -4.84 19.86 6.71
N TYR A 371 -4.27 20.09 5.53
CA TYR A 371 -3.59 21.34 5.21
C TYR A 371 -4.62 22.40 4.88
N ASN A 372 -4.98 23.20 5.88
CA ASN A 372 -6.01 24.23 5.77
C ASN A 372 -5.40 25.62 5.58
N VAL A 373 -6.15 26.56 5.05
CA VAL A 373 -5.75 27.96 5.10
C VAL A 373 -5.77 28.46 6.55
N THR A 374 -4.73 29.19 6.97
CA THR A 374 -4.64 29.82 8.30
C THR A 374 -4.63 31.34 8.23
N GLU A 375 -4.37 31.90 7.05
CA GLU A 375 -4.26 33.34 6.84
C GLU A 375 -5.36 33.90 5.92
N PRO A 376 -5.75 35.18 6.08
CA PRO A 376 -6.79 35.82 5.26
C PRO A 376 -6.45 35.87 3.77
N ASP A 377 -5.18 35.82 3.40
CA ASP A 377 -4.71 35.84 2.01
C ASP A 377 -4.80 34.47 1.32
N GLY A 378 -5.24 33.43 2.03
CA GLY A 378 -5.35 32.08 1.49
C GLY A 378 -4.10 31.22 1.70
N THR A 379 -3.10 31.70 2.44
CA THR A 379 -1.88 30.94 2.76
C THR A 379 -2.00 30.13 4.06
N HIS A 380 -1.02 29.26 4.29
CA HIS A 380 -0.90 28.44 5.49
C HIS A 380 0.39 28.77 6.23
N ILE A 381 0.30 28.88 7.56
CA ILE A 381 1.40 28.99 8.49
C ILE A 381 1.24 27.88 9.54
N ASP A 382 2.25 27.02 9.66
CA ASP A 382 2.20 25.89 10.61
C ASP A 382 1.95 26.39 12.05
N GLY A 383 1.03 25.73 12.75
CA GLY A 383 0.68 26.04 14.14
C GLY A 383 -0.33 27.18 14.32
N HIS A 384 -0.68 27.92 13.26
CA HIS A 384 -1.80 28.86 13.32
C HIS A 384 -3.14 28.12 13.22
N PRO A 385 -4.21 28.62 13.89
CA PRO A 385 -5.53 28.02 13.76
C PRO A 385 -6.07 28.21 12.33
N PRO A 386 -6.93 27.30 11.84
CA PRO A 386 -7.56 27.49 10.54
C PRO A 386 -8.39 28.78 10.47
N TYR A 387 -8.31 29.47 9.33
CA TYR A 387 -8.93 30.77 9.14
C TYR A 387 -10.42 30.63 8.84
N LEU A 388 -11.25 31.22 9.72
CA LEU A 388 -12.69 31.36 9.49
C LEU A 388 -12.94 32.55 8.55
N PHE A 389 -13.36 32.26 7.31
CA PHE A 389 -13.66 33.29 6.32
C PHE A 389 -15.02 33.94 6.52
N GLU A 390 -16.02 33.14 6.91
CA GLU A 390 -17.40 33.59 7.05
C GLU A 390 -18.17 32.62 7.94
N SER A 391 -19.21 33.10 8.61
CA SER A 391 -20.16 32.26 9.33
C SER A 391 -21.57 32.82 9.27
N GLY A 392 -22.57 31.97 9.46
CA GLY A 392 -23.96 32.42 9.43
C GLY A 392 -24.94 31.32 9.80
N THR A 393 -26.19 31.55 9.41
CA THR A 393 -27.30 30.68 9.78
C THR A 393 -28.15 30.34 8.56
N VAL A 394 -28.41 29.05 8.39
CA VAL A 394 -29.23 28.54 7.30
C VAL A 394 -30.67 29.02 7.45
N SER A 395 -31.20 29.72 6.44
CA SER A 395 -32.58 30.27 6.48
C SER A 395 -33.66 29.20 6.28
N SER A 396 -33.36 28.12 5.56
CA SER A 396 -34.31 27.03 5.25
C SER A 396 -33.61 25.68 5.13
N ALA A 397 -34.33 24.59 5.42
CA ALA A 397 -33.73 23.25 5.40
C ALA A 397 -33.17 22.87 4.01
N VAL A 398 -32.02 22.18 3.99
CA VAL A 398 -31.32 21.68 2.81
C VAL A 398 -31.15 20.16 2.96
N ASN A 399 -31.83 19.40 2.08
CA ASN A 399 -31.92 17.95 2.17
C ASN A 399 -31.49 17.21 0.89
N ASN A 400 -30.81 17.89 -0.04
CA ASN A 400 -30.40 17.35 -1.33
C ASN A 400 -28.88 17.51 -1.52
N PRO A 401 -28.16 16.47 -1.99
CA PRO A 401 -26.71 16.52 -2.25
C PRO A 401 -26.26 17.62 -3.24
N ASN A 402 -27.13 18.07 -4.15
CA ASN A 402 -26.85 19.19 -5.06
C ASN A 402 -27.81 20.37 -4.79
N GLY A 403 -27.85 20.78 -3.53
CA GLY A 403 -28.78 21.80 -3.05
C GLY A 403 -28.27 23.23 -3.16
N THR A 404 -29.09 24.15 -2.69
CA THR A 404 -28.72 25.54 -2.42
C THR A 404 -28.99 25.87 -0.97
N MET A 405 -28.07 26.57 -0.32
CA MET A 405 -28.25 27.11 1.03
C MET A 405 -28.39 28.62 0.94
N THR A 406 -29.50 29.17 1.43
CA THR A 406 -29.72 30.63 1.48
C THR A 406 -29.54 31.16 2.89
N ASP A 407 -28.84 32.28 3.00
CA ASP A 407 -28.74 33.11 4.20
C ASP A 407 -29.11 34.54 3.82
N THR A 408 -30.37 34.92 4.04
CA THR A 408 -30.91 36.22 3.60
C THR A 408 -30.30 37.41 4.33
N THR A 409 -29.50 37.17 5.36
CA THR A 409 -28.77 38.22 6.09
C THR A 409 -27.46 38.64 5.39
N LYS A 410 -27.05 37.91 4.35
CA LYS A 410 -25.77 38.08 3.66
C LYS A 410 -25.91 38.87 2.35
N ASN A 411 -24.80 39.50 1.96
CA ASN A 411 -24.64 40.21 0.69
C ASN A 411 -23.21 40.02 0.16
N TRP A 412 -22.92 38.78 -0.23
CA TRP A 412 -21.66 38.31 -0.78
C TRP A 412 -21.39 38.81 -2.20
N ILE A 413 -20.11 38.79 -2.58
CA ILE A 413 -19.73 38.92 -3.98
C ILE A 413 -20.01 37.57 -4.67
N THR A 414 -20.63 37.61 -5.85
CA THR A 414 -20.91 36.42 -6.65
C THR A 414 -19.65 35.58 -6.84
N ASN A 415 -19.76 34.27 -6.55
CA ASN A 415 -18.71 33.26 -6.66
C ASN A 415 -17.45 33.45 -5.79
N GLN A 416 -17.44 34.38 -4.83
CA GLN A 416 -16.29 34.54 -3.93
C GLN A 416 -15.99 33.28 -3.09
N TRP A 417 -16.99 32.44 -2.85
CA TRP A 417 -16.87 31.21 -2.05
C TRP A 417 -16.71 29.94 -2.89
N ASN A 418 -16.60 30.04 -4.22
CA ASN A 418 -16.37 28.86 -5.05
C ASN A 418 -15.07 28.15 -4.65
N GLY A 419 -15.16 26.86 -4.36
CA GLY A 419 -14.03 26.03 -3.94
C GLY A 419 -13.78 25.97 -2.44
N TYR A 420 -14.52 26.72 -1.63
CA TYR A 420 -14.39 26.70 -0.18
C TYR A 420 -15.17 25.54 0.43
N ALA A 421 -14.78 25.15 1.64
CA ALA A 421 -15.46 24.17 2.46
C ALA A 421 -16.54 24.86 3.30
N LEU A 422 -17.71 24.23 3.39
CA LEU A 422 -18.82 24.63 4.23
C LEU A 422 -18.97 23.60 5.34
N ARG A 423 -18.86 24.05 6.59
CA ARG A 423 -18.86 23.20 7.77
C ARG A 423 -20.04 23.52 8.66
N ARG A 424 -20.69 22.49 9.21
CA ARG A 424 -21.60 22.64 10.35
C ARG A 424 -20.84 22.47 11.67
N PRO A 425 -20.78 23.48 12.55
CA PRO A 425 -19.98 23.39 13.78
C PRO A 425 -20.44 22.30 14.75
N SER A 426 -21.73 21.97 14.78
CA SER A 426 -22.31 21.07 15.78
C SER A 426 -21.86 19.61 15.65
N ASP A 427 -21.56 19.16 14.43
CA ASP A 427 -21.22 17.75 14.15
C ASP A 427 -20.12 17.57 13.10
N GLY A 428 -19.62 18.65 12.50
CA GLY A 428 -18.58 18.59 11.48
C GLY A 428 -19.07 18.13 10.11
N ALA A 429 -20.38 18.15 9.85
CA ALA A 429 -20.90 17.96 8.50
C ALA A 429 -20.19 18.92 7.52
N THR A 430 -19.81 18.42 6.36
CA THR A 430 -18.92 19.11 5.42
C THR A 430 -19.46 19.01 4.00
N TRP A 431 -19.52 20.15 3.33
CA TRP A 431 -19.86 20.26 1.92
C TRP A 431 -18.85 21.15 1.21
N ARG A 432 -18.79 21.03 -0.11
CA ARG A 432 -18.08 22.02 -0.93
C ARG A 432 -19.04 23.06 -1.47
N ILE A 433 -18.58 24.30 -1.54
CA ILE A 433 -19.27 25.37 -2.24
C ILE A 433 -18.82 25.38 -3.71
N ALA A 434 -19.76 25.18 -4.63
CA ALA A 434 -19.55 25.21 -6.08
C ALA A 434 -19.68 26.62 -6.70
N GLY A 435 -20.19 27.55 -5.91
CA GLY A 435 -20.44 28.93 -6.32
C GLY A 435 -21.43 29.57 -5.35
N ASN A 436 -21.63 30.88 -5.50
CA ASN A 436 -22.60 31.60 -4.70
C ASN A 436 -23.15 32.82 -5.43
N THR A 437 -24.39 33.19 -5.14
CA THR A 437 -24.94 34.52 -5.41
C THR A 437 -24.58 35.46 -4.25
N ASN A 438 -25.27 36.60 -4.14
CA ASN A 438 -25.10 37.48 -2.99
C ASN A 438 -25.61 36.90 -1.66
N ASN A 439 -26.45 35.87 -1.65
CA ASN A 439 -26.97 35.32 -0.40
C ASN A 439 -27.28 33.81 -0.46
N THR A 440 -26.96 33.15 -1.57
CA THR A 440 -27.19 31.72 -1.75
C THR A 440 -25.90 31.02 -2.12
N LEU A 441 -25.53 29.99 -1.38
CA LEU A 441 -24.45 29.05 -1.71
C LEU A 441 -25.01 27.91 -2.56
N ASN A 442 -24.36 27.63 -3.69
CA ASN A 442 -24.54 26.38 -4.41
C ASN A 442 -23.59 25.36 -3.80
N ILE A 443 -24.13 24.25 -3.30
CA ILE A 443 -23.35 23.25 -2.60
C ILE A 443 -23.25 21.96 -3.42
N LEU A 444 -22.12 21.28 -3.28
CA LEU A 444 -21.88 19.95 -3.79
C LEU A 444 -21.59 19.03 -2.61
N GLN A 445 -22.45 18.04 -2.45
CA GLN A 445 -22.19 16.82 -1.73
C GLN A 445 -22.13 15.71 -2.76
N TRP A 446 -20.98 15.04 -2.86
CA TRP A 446 -20.94 13.73 -3.48
C TRP A 446 -21.11 12.71 -2.35
N GLY A 447 -21.97 11.72 -2.53
CA GLY A 447 -22.34 10.82 -1.46
C GLY A 447 -23.20 9.69 -1.96
N ASP A 448 -22.92 8.51 -1.47
CA ASP A 448 -23.80 7.35 -1.55
C ASP A 448 -25.18 7.77 -0.99
N PRO A 449 -26.31 7.52 -1.68
CA PRO A 449 -27.63 8.03 -1.28
C PRO A 449 -28.04 7.71 0.17
N CYS A 450 -27.37 6.75 0.81
CA CYS A 450 -27.60 6.32 2.18
C CYS A 450 -27.18 7.35 3.26
N CYS A 451 -26.34 8.34 2.96
CA CYS A 451 -25.68 9.17 3.98
C CYS A 451 -25.71 10.70 3.73
N ILE A 452 -26.74 11.20 3.04
CA ILE A 452 -26.95 12.65 2.81
C ILE A 452 -26.95 13.41 4.15
N GLN A 453 -26.06 14.40 4.28
CA GLN A 453 -25.95 15.21 5.49
C GLN A 453 -27.04 16.28 5.48
N LYS A 454 -28.16 16.05 6.15
CA LYS A 454 -29.30 17.00 6.16
C LYS A 454 -29.00 18.23 7.00
N TRP A 455 -29.35 19.42 6.53
CA TRP A 455 -29.27 20.68 7.27
C TRP A 455 -30.66 21.25 7.51
N ASN A 456 -30.96 21.62 8.75
CA ASN A 456 -32.24 22.25 9.10
C ASN A 456 -32.13 23.77 9.07
N ALA A 457 -33.27 24.45 8.95
CA ALA A 457 -33.34 25.88 9.24
C ALA A 457 -32.78 26.16 10.64
N ASN A 458 -32.08 27.28 10.80
CA ASN A 458 -31.38 27.70 12.00
C ASN A 458 -30.12 26.90 12.37
N ASN A 459 -29.68 25.94 11.56
CA ASN A 459 -28.32 25.40 11.69
C ASN A 459 -27.31 26.50 11.38
N THR A 460 -26.24 26.57 12.16
CA THR A 460 -25.11 27.47 11.89
C THR A 460 -24.15 26.84 10.90
N TYR A 461 -23.49 27.66 10.09
CA TYR A 461 -22.41 27.25 9.20
C TYR A 461 -21.16 28.10 9.39
N GLU A 462 -20.04 27.54 9.00
CA GLU A 462 -18.74 28.20 8.84
C GLU A 462 -18.18 27.93 7.44
N ILE A 463 -17.53 28.92 6.86
CA ILE A 463 -16.81 28.81 5.59
C ILE A 463 -15.31 28.85 5.88
N HIS A 464 -14.61 27.80 5.46
CA HIS A 464 -13.17 27.61 5.59
C HIS A 464 -12.58 27.17 4.25
N LYS A 465 -11.25 27.00 4.16
CA LYS A 465 -10.59 26.52 2.93
C LYS A 465 -9.58 25.42 3.22
N VAL A 466 -9.74 24.30 2.53
CA VAL A 466 -8.79 23.18 2.50
C VAL A 466 -7.87 23.35 1.31
N LEU A 467 -6.56 23.29 1.53
CA LEU A 467 -5.54 23.28 0.47
C LEU A 467 -5.15 21.86 0.06
N GLN A 468 -5.17 20.93 1.01
CA GLN A 468 -4.97 19.49 0.81
C GLN A 468 -5.59 18.72 1.98
N ALA A 469 -6.41 17.72 1.67
CA ALA A 469 -6.87 16.76 2.66
C ALA A 469 -5.79 15.70 2.94
N LEU A 470 -5.74 15.20 4.17
CA LEU A 470 -4.90 14.05 4.52
C LEU A 470 -5.16 12.90 3.56
N ASP A 471 -4.07 12.32 3.05
CA ASP A 471 -4.01 11.11 2.25
C ASP A 471 -4.71 11.17 0.89
N GLN A 472 -5.21 12.34 0.45
CA GLN A 472 -5.89 12.49 -0.83
C GLN A 472 -5.04 11.97 -2.02
N PRO A 473 -5.64 11.71 -3.19
CA PRO A 473 -4.88 11.38 -4.39
C PRO A 473 -3.76 12.41 -4.66
N GLY A 474 -2.56 11.90 -4.91
CA GLY A 474 -1.33 12.67 -5.09
C GLY A 474 -0.55 12.94 -3.79
N ALA A 475 -1.13 12.68 -2.61
CA ALA A 475 -0.45 12.80 -1.33
C ALA A 475 0.44 11.58 -1.07
N GLY A 476 1.66 11.85 -0.61
CA GLY A 476 2.70 10.85 -0.39
C GLY A 476 3.17 10.78 1.05
N ALA A 477 4.47 10.56 1.21
CA ALA A 477 5.12 10.37 2.49
C ALA A 477 4.77 11.48 3.50
N SER A 478 4.53 11.11 4.76
CA SER A 478 4.11 12.00 5.84
C SER A 478 5.02 11.87 7.07
N ASP A 479 4.88 12.79 8.00
CA ASP A 479 5.41 12.62 9.35
C ASP A 479 4.80 11.36 10.00
N PRO A 480 5.57 10.62 10.82
CA PRO A 480 5.12 9.41 11.46
C PRO A 480 4.11 9.71 12.57
N ILE A 481 3.10 8.84 12.67
CA ILE A 481 2.13 8.79 13.76
C ILE A 481 2.04 7.36 14.28
N SER A 482 1.42 7.18 15.46
CA SER A 482 1.27 5.87 16.10
C SER A 482 0.07 5.83 17.04
N GLY A 483 -0.40 4.62 17.34
CA GLY A 483 -1.43 4.31 18.31
C GLY A 483 -2.86 4.51 17.82
N ASP A 484 -3.82 3.94 18.54
CA ASP A 484 -5.23 3.89 18.14
C ASP A 484 -5.88 5.28 18.04
N ASN A 485 -5.37 6.26 18.80
CA ASN A 485 -5.89 7.62 18.87
C ASN A 485 -4.76 8.65 18.73
N PRO A 486 -4.19 8.81 17.52
CA PRO A 486 -3.09 9.75 17.30
C PRO A 486 -3.59 11.18 17.49
N THR A 487 -2.71 12.08 17.92
CA THR A 487 -3.08 13.48 18.15
C THR A 487 -3.28 14.20 16.80
N PRO A 488 -4.45 14.83 16.56
CA PRO A 488 -4.70 15.55 15.32
C PRO A 488 -3.68 16.67 15.08
N THR A 489 -2.98 16.59 13.96
CA THR A 489 -2.04 17.60 13.46
C THR A 489 -1.78 17.38 11.98
N TRP A 490 -1.38 18.43 11.27
CA TRP A 490 -0.95 18.30 9.89
C TRP A 490 0.32 17.47 9.84
N LEU A 491 0.38 16.50 8.93
CA LEU A 491 1.47 15.51 8.84
C LEU A 491 2.51 15.84 7.76
N HIS A 492 2.53 17.08 7.26
CA HIS A 492 3.50 17.54 6.26
C HIS A 492 3.66 16.61 5.05
N GLN A 493 2.53 16.15 4.48
CA GLN A 493 2.58 15.19 3.38
C GLN A 493 3.28 15.77 2.15
N VAL A 494 4.26 15.03 1.66
CA VAL A 494 4.91 15.29 0.39
C VAL A 494 3.88 15.19 -0.73
N ARG A 495 3.94 16.10 -1.70
CA ARG A 495 3.17 16.00 -2.94
C ARG A 495 3.95 15.14 -3.93
N GLU A 496 3.60 13.87 -4.00
CA GLU A 496 4.22 12.91 -4.92
C GLU A 496 3.54 12.97 -6.29
N GLY A 497 2.21 13.14 -6.32
CA GLY A 497 1.41 13.24 -7.54
C GLY A 497 1.02 11.89 -8.15
N CYS A 498 -0.05 11.87 -8.94
CA CYS A 498 -0.43 10.74 -9.80
C CYS A 498 0.03 11.00 -11.25
N TYR A 499 0.56 9.98 -11.94
CA TYR A 499 1.12 10.13 -13.30
C TYR A 499 0.50 9.15 -14.29
N SER A 500 0.09 9.68 -15.45
CA SER A 500 -0.51 8.90 -16.53
C SER A 500 0.17 9.22 -17.85
N TRP A 501 0.52 8.21 -18.65
CA TRP A 501 1.02 8.39 -20.01
C TRP A 501 0.81 7.14 -20.87
N ASN A 502 0.76 7.30 -22.20
CA ASN A 502 0.65 6.17 -23.15
C ASN A 502 -0.50 5.19 -22.90
N ASN A 503 -1.57 5.61 -22.23
CA ASN A 503 -2.80 4.85 -22.08
C ASN A 503 -3.69 5.11 -23.31
N ILE A 504 -3.88 4.13 -24.17
CA ILE A 504 -4.43 4.34 -25.53
C ILE A 504 -5.74 3.58 -25.71
N TYR A 505 -6.81 4.31 -25.99
CA TYR A 505 -8.04 3.73 -26.53
C TYR A 505 -7.81 3.40 -28.02
N THR A 506 -7.65 2.10 -28.29
CA THR A 506 -7.15 1.58 -29.56
C THR A 506 -8.01 1.92 -30.79
N PRO A 507 -9.36 2.06 -30.71
CA PRO A 507 -10.18 2.33 -31.90
C PRO A 507 -9.92 3.69 -32.55
N ASN A 508 -9.49 4.70 -31.80
CA ASN A 508 -9.27 6.06 -32.33
C ASN A 508 -7.95 6.72 -31.87
N GLY A 509 -7.18 6.06 -31.00
CA GLY A 509 -5.91 6.57 -30.47
C GLY A 509 -6.05 7.62 -29.36
N HIS A 510 -7.26 7.85 -28.84
CA HIS A 510 -7.48 8.79 -27.73
C HIS A 510 -6.77 8.33 -26.47
N ARG A 511 -6.29 9.30 -25.69
CA ARG A 511 -5.50 9.04 -24.50
C ARG A 511 -6.37 9.01 -23.25
N ILE A 512 -6.39 7.87 -22.58
CA ILE A 512 -7.15 7.67 -21.35
C ILE A 512 -6.32 8.19 -20.16
N ASN A 513 -6.79 9.27 -19.52
CA ASN A 513 -6.10 9.91 -18.40
C ASN A 513 -7.01 9.95 -17.15
N TRP A 514 -7.05 11.08 -16.45
CA TRP A 514 -7.71 11.24 -15.17
C TRP A 514 -9.14 11.72 -15.30
N ARG A 515 -9.98 11.25 -14.39
CA ARG A 515 -11.31 11.77 -14.15
C ARG A 515 -11.42 12.17 -12.68
N PRO A 516 -10.87 13.33 -12.28
CA PRO A 516 -10.99 13.80 -10.90
C PRO A 516 -12.46 13.99 -10.58
N ALA A 517 -12.95 13.18 -9.64
CA ALA A 517 -14.35 13.16 -9.25
C ALA A 517 -14.56 13.85 -7.90
N SER A 518 -13.47 14.18 -7.20
CA SER A 518 -13.49 15.02 -6.01
C SER A 518 -12.85 16.39 -6.24
N PRO A 519 -13.39 17.43 -5.61
CA PRO A 519 -12.86 18.77 -5.74
C PRO A 519 -11.51 18.94 -5.05
N GLY A 520 -10.77 19.99 -5.43
CA GLY A 520 -9.52 20.37 -4.76
C GLY A 520 -8.28 19.67 -5.29
N LEU A 521 -8.46 18.65 -6.14
CA LEU A 521 -7.39 18.04 -6.94
C LEU A 521 -7.06 18.93 -8.13
N LEU A 522 -5.79 19.30 -8.28
CA LEU A 522 -5.30 20.19 -9.33
C LEU A 522 -4.32 19.45 -10.25
N GLU A 523 -4.56 19.58 -11.55
CA GLU A 523 -3.60 19.15 -12.57
C GLU A 523 -2.31 19.95 -12.47
N GLY A 524 -1.16 19.30 -12.68
CA GLY A 524 0.16 19.91 -12.51
C GLY A 524 0.63 20.00 -11.05
N ARG A 525 -0.17 19.51 -10.10
CA ARG A 525 0.16 19.52 -8.66
C ARG A 525 -0.11 18.19 -7.99
N ASP A 526 -1.34 17.68 -8.12
CA ASP A 526 -1.79 16.43 -7.48
C ASP A 526 -1.86 15.28 -8.49
N TYR A 527 -2.06 15.60 -9.77
CA TYR A 527 -2.01 14.65 -10.87
C TYR A 527 -1.46 15.29 -12.14
N PHE A 528 -0.95 14.47 -13.04
CA PHE A 528 -0.29 14.87 -14.27
C PHE A 528 -0.76 13.97 -15.41
N SER A 529 -1.47 14.51 -16.40
CA SER A 529 -1.89 13.78 -17.60
C SER A 529 -0.77 13.77 -18.64
N ASP A 530 -0.69 12.72 -19.43
CA ASP A 530 0.27 12.57 -20.53
C ASP A 530 1.73 12.84 -20.15
N THR A 531 2.08 12.56 -18.90
CA THR A 531 3.35 12.94 -18.28
C THR A 531 3.97 11.71 -17.60
N PRO A 532 5.11 11.21 -18.09
CA PRO A 532 5.89 10.21 -17.38
C PRO A 532 6.36 10.70 -16.01
N LEU A 533 6.27 9.84 -15.00
CA LEU A 533 6.85 10.11 -13.68
C LEU A 533 8.37 10.31 -13.84
N PRO A 534 8.95 11.45 -13.42
CA PRO A 534 10.38 11.70 -13.62
C PRO A 534 11.28 10.66 -12.95
N GLY A 535 12.22 10.09 -13.71
CA GLY A 535 13.17 9.09 -13.21
C GLY A 535 12.56 7.70 -12.96
N TYR A 536 11.30 7.49 -13.35
CA TYR A 536 10.63 6.21 -13.22
C TYR A 536 11.17 5.18 -14.22
N THR A 537 11.30 3.94 -13.76
CA THR A 537 11.54 2.77 -14.60
C THR A 537 10.74 1.62 -14.00
N PRO A 538 9.89 0.92 -14.77
CA PRO A 538 9.16 -0.23 -14.28
C PRO A 538 10.09 -1.27 -13.65
N TYR A 539 9.62 -1.93 -12.58
CA TYR A 539 10.36 -3.03 -11.99
C TYR A 539 10.54 -4.16 -13.02
N THR A 540 11.58 -4.99 -12.86
CA THR A 540 11.86 -6.07 -13.83
C THR A 540 10.65 -6.97 -14.05
N TYR A 541 10.30 -7.23 -15.31
CA TYR A 541 9.26 -8.18 -15.72
C TYR A 541 9.88 -9.33 -16.55
N PRO A 542 9.44 -10.58 -16.37
CA PRO A 542 8.54 -11.04 -15.31
C PRO A 542 9.19 -10.91 -13.93
N HIS A 543 8.37 -10.86 -12.86
CA HIS A 543 8.87 -10.72 -11.49
C HIS A 543 9.91 -11.82 -11.20
N PRO A 544 11.01 -11.54 -10.44
CA PRO A 544 12.06 -12.54 -10.22
C PRO A 544 11.57 -13.87 -9.62
N LEU A 545 10.50 -13.85 -8.81
CA LEU A 545 9.90 -15.07 -8.22
C LEU A 545 9.23 -16.00 -9.23
N THR A 546 8.93 -15.53 -10.45
CA THR A 546 8.36 -16.37 -11.52
C THR A 546 9.33 -17.48 -11.95
N LYS A 547 10.64 -17.23 -11.82
CA LYS A 547 11.73 -18.17 -12.15
C LYS A 547 11.94 -19.27 -11.10
N GLY A 548 11.15 -19.27 -10.02
CA GLY A 548 11.24 -20.21 -8.90
C GLY A 548 11.54 -19.50 -7.57
N LEU A 549 11.20 -20.15 -6.46
CA LEU A 549 11.54 -19.65 -5.13
C LEU A 549 13.05 -19.81 -4.86
N PRO A 550 13.73 -18.80 -4.27
CA PRO A 550 15.15 -18.92 -3.93
C PRO A 550 15.39 -19.98 -2.84
N SER A 551 16.60 -20.55 -2.79
CA SER A 551 16.93 -21.58 -1.80
C SER A 551 16.98 -21.00 -0.37
N PRO A 552 16.75 -21.81 0.68
CA PRO A 552 16.80 -21.37 2.09
C PRO A 552 18.08 -20.59 2.48
N GLU A 553 19.22 -20.95 1.89
CA GLU A 553 20.51 -20.30 2.12
C GLU A 553 20.63 -18.91 1.46
N GLN A 554 19.92 -18.66 0.36
CA GLN A 554 19.84 -17.34 -0.26
C GLN A 554 18.86 -16.44 0.51
N MET A 555 17.76 -17.01 1.03
CA MET A 555 16.76 -16.29 1.80
C MET A 555 17.30 -15.73 3.12
N THR A 556 18.13 -16.49 3.84
CA THR A 556 18.70 -16.05 5.12
C THR A 556 19.70 -14.90 4.94
N ARG A 557 20.43 -14.88 3.83
CA ARG A 557 21.35 -13.78 3.47
C ARG A 557 20.58 -12.49 3.16
N ASN A 558 19.54 -12.58 2.33
CA ASN A 558 18.71 -11.42 1.96
C ASN A 558 17.93 -10.86 3.16
N ALA A 559 17.41 -11.72 4.05
CA ALA A 559 16.73 -11.29 5.27
C ALA A 559 17.65 -10.51 6.22
N THR A 560 18.93 -10.90 6.29
CA THR A 560 19.93 -10.22 7.12
C THR A 560 20.31 -8.86 6.52
N GLU A 561 20.48 -8.76 5.20
CA GLU A 561 20.79 -7.50 4.50
C GLU A 561 19.64 -6.48 4.59
N ASN A 562 18.39 -6.91 4.43
CA ASN A 562 17.21 -6.04 4.60
C ASN A 562 17.04 -5.54 6.04
N SER A 563 17.39 -6.35 7.05
CA SER A 563 17.40 -5.91 8.46
C SER A 563 18.46 -4.83 8.75
N GLN A 564 19.60 -4.88 8.05
CA GLN A 564 20.68 -3.92 8.21
C GLN A 564 20.41 -2.58 7.51
N HIS A 565 19.64 -2.58 6.42
CA HIS A 565 19.18 -1.34 5.78
C HIS A 565 18.27 -0.50 6.69
N ASN A 566 17.53 -1.14 7.61
CA ASN A 566 16.70 -0.45 8.61
C ASN A 566 17.46 -0.03 9.88
N LEU A 567 18.52 -0.74 10.29
CA LEU A 567 19.25 -0.43 11.53
C LEU A 567 20.36 0.63 11.38
N ARG A 568 20.81 0.94 10.16
CA ARG A 568 21.94 1.88 9.95
C ARG A 568 21.57 3.37 9.91
N LYS A 569 20.29 3.75 9.94
CA LYS A 569 19.89 5.15 10.16
C LYS A 569 19.74 5.47 11.66
N LYS A 570 20.80 5.30 12.45
CA LYS A 570 20.93 6.10 13.68
C LYS A 570 21.13 7.55 13.26
N ARG A 571 20.05 8.33 13.30
CA ARG A 571 20.04 9.79 13.13
C ARG A 571 21.11 10.40 14.05
N GLN A 572 22.18 10.94 13.45
CA GLN A 572 23.06 11.88 14.13
C GLN A 572 22.28 13.19 14.31
N PRO A 573 22.27 13.82 15.49
CA PRO A 573 21.65 15.13 15.67
C PRO A 573 22.35 16.14 14.75
N TRP A 574 21.56 16.96 14.06
CA TRP A 574 22.04 17.98 13.15
C TRP A 574 22.74 19.09 13.95
N GLY A 575 24.04 18.91 14.23
CA GLY A 575 24.92 19.91 14.80
C GLY A 575 25.37 20.88 13.72
N GLY A 576 24.88 22.12 13.79
CA GLY A 576 25.24 23.18 12.86
C GLY A 576 26.75 23.37 12.74
N LYS A 577 27.26 23.38 11.50
CA LYS A 577 28.61 23.86 11.19
C LYS A 577 28.53 25.13 10.35
N LYS A 578 29.18 26.16 10.88
CA LYS A 578 29.44 27.46 10.26
C LYS A 578 30.01 27.32 8.85
N LEU A 579 29.53 28.18 7.96
CA LEU A 579 30.05 28.39 6.60
C LEU A 579 31.50 28.90 6.65
N ASP A 580 32.43 28.09 6.16
CA ASP A 580 33.78 28.54 5.83
C ASP A 580 33.79 29.17 4.42
N ARG A 581 34.04 30.48 4.39
CA ARG A 581 34.32 31.26 3.18
C ARG A 581 35.55 30.69 2.48
N LYS A 582 35.38 30.10 1.28
CA LYS A 582 36.47 29.91 0.32
C LYS A 582 36.40 30.96 -0.79
N LYS A 583 37.51 31.68 -0.93
CA LYS A 583 37.78 32.76 -1.89
C LYS A 583 37.60 32.28 -3.34
N ALA A 584 36.82 33.04 -4.10
CA ALA A 584 36.69 32.89 -5.55
C ALA A 584 38.02 33.18 -6.25
N LYS A 585 38.40 32.30 -7.19
CA LYS A 585 39.54 32.51 -8.09
C LYS A 585 38.99 33.04 -9.43
N LYS A 586 39.53 34.19 -9.84
CA LYS A 586 39.21 34.98 -11.04
C LYS A 586 38.98 34.15 -12.31
N ALA A 587 37.86 34.38 -12.99
CA ALA A 587 37.70 34.12 -14.42
C ALA A 587 38.20 35.34 -15.21
N LYS A 588 38.96 35.10 -16.29
CA LYS A 588 39.44 36.12 -17.23
C LYS A 588 38.29 36.53 -18.17
N GLU A 589 38.17 37.83 -18.36
CA GLU A 589 37.34 38.48 -19.39
C GLU A 589 37.80 38.09 -20.79
N ASN A 590 36.85 37.98 -21.72
CA ASN A 590 37.05 38.40 -23.10
C ASN A 590 35.71 38.95 -23.63
N ALA A 591 35.76 40.21 -24.04
CA ALA A 591 34.68 40.97 -24.64
C ALA A 591 34.67 40.75 -26.16
N ALA A 592 33.46 40.65 -26.74
CA ALA A 592 33.13 41.16 -28.06
C ALA A 592 31.60 41.13 -28.21
N ASN A 593 30.99 42.29 -27.95
CA ASN A 593 29.64 42.65 -28.40
C ASN A 593 29.86 43.62 -29.57
N GLU A 594 29.30 43.34 -30.75
CA GLU A 594 28.90 44.41 -31.67
C GLU A 594 27.51 44.06 -32.22
N THR A 595 26.57 44.95 -31.91
CA THR A 595 25.16 44.93 -32.25
C THR A 595 24.91 45.61 -33.59
N ALA A 596 23.85 45.16 -34.25
CA ALA A 596 23.35 45.60 -35.54
C ALA A 596 22.80 47.04 -35.57
N ASP A 597 23.05 47.67 -36.71
CA ASP A 597 22.22 48.53 -37.56
C ASP A 597 21.22 49.54 -36.98
N GLY A 598 21.33 50.76 -37.52
CA GLY A 598 20.25 51.74 -37.56
C GLY A 598 20.70 53.06 -38.19
N GLN A 599 20.62 53.19 -39.52
CA GLN A 599 20.49 54.51 -40.14
C GLN A 599 19.69 54.44 -41.45
N GLU A 600 18.51 55.05 -41.40
CA GLU A 600 17.61 55.31 -42.52
C GLU A 600 18.25 56.23 -43.58
N ASN A 601 17.87 56.03 -44.85
CA ASN A 601 17.66 57.15 -45.77
C ASN A 601 16.61 56.79 -46.85
N PRO A 602 15.88 57.78 -47.38
CA PRO A 602 14.53 57.62 -47.93
C PRO A 602 14.50 57.53 -49.47
N GLY A 603 13.36 57.11 -50.03
CA GLY A 603 13.08 57.28 -51.46
C GLY A 603 11.78 56.64 -51.95
N ASN A 604 10.78 57.50 -52.15
CA ASN A 604 9.53 57.38 -52.94
C ASN A 604 8.46 56.36 -52.57
#